data_AF-A0A9W9N6U8-F1
#
_entry.id   AF-A0A9W9N6U8-F1
#
_cell.length_a   1.000
_cell.length_b   1.000
_cell.length_c   1.000
_cell.angle_alpha   90.00
_cell.angle_beta   90.00
_cell.angle_gamma   90.00
#
_symmetry.space_group_name_H-M   'P 1'
#
loop_
_entity.id
_entity.type
_entity.pdbx_description
1 polymer ?
#
loop_
_entity_poly.entity_id
_entity_poly.type
_entity_poly.pdbx_seq_one_letter_code
_entity_poly.pdbx_strand_id
1 'polypeptide(L)'
;MVTSFRPRSSSIKDDSVLTTVRPVSILGDLYHQFAEYRFEMLQGRFRDANRFMRDQKRARRQFDTASLKMFIREQIDFLEHMDKEIVEDDKVQKGAFDDSHLRSEELKQQWHKKQPRAATQ
;
A
#
# COMPACT_ATOMS: atom_id res chain seq x y z
N MET A 1 -4.46 -3.79 -13.96
CA MET A 1 -3.61 -4.34 -12.90
C MET A 1 -2.36 -3.47 -12.79
N VAL A 2 -2.18 -2.75 -11.68
CA VAL A 2 -0.99 -1.91 -11.45
C VAL A 2 0.11 -2.81 -10.87
N THR A 3 1.20 -3.03 -11.61
CA THR A 3 2.36 -3.75 -11.09
C THR A 3 3.21 -2.79 -10.27
N SER A 4 3.15 -2.89 -8.94
CA SER A 4 4.06 -2.14 -8.06
C SER A 4 5.47 -2.72 -8.17
N PHE A 5 6.46 -1.85 -8.36
CA PHE A 5 7.87 -2.22 -8.26
C PHE A 5 8.22 -2.44 -6.79
N ARG A 6 8.06 -3.68 -6.34
CA ARG A 6 8.24 -4.08 -4.95
C ARG A 6 9.42 -5.06 -4.79
N PRO A 7 10.21 -4.96 -3.71
CA PRO A 7 11.37 -5.83 -3.50
C PRO A 7 10.99 -7.31 -3.49
N ARG A 8 11.76 -8.15 -4.20
CA ARG A 8 11.52 -9.60 -4.23
C ARG A 8 12.06 -10.33 -2.99
N SER A 9 12.93 -9.68 -2.22
CA SER A 9 13.57 -10.25 -1.04
C SER A 9 12.97 -9.68 0.24
N SER A 10 12.65 -10.57 1.19
CA SER A 10 12.17 -10.23 2.53
C SER A 10 13.16 -9.40 3.35
N SER A 11 14.45 -9.46 3.03
CA SER A 11 15.53 -8.78 3.74
C SER A 11 15.70 -7.31 3.34
N ILE A 12 15.04 -6.87 2.27
CA ILE A 12 15.09 -5.49 1.81
C ILE A 12 13.91 -4.72 2.40
N LYS A 13 14.13 -3.46 2.77
CA LYS A 13 13.09 -2.55 3.24
C LYS A 13 12.08 -2.30 2.11
N ASP A 14 10.80 -2.45 2.41
CA ASP A 14 9.71 -2.13 1.48
C ASP A 14 9.04 -0.82 1.92
N ASP A 15 9.15 0.20 1.07
CA ASP A 15 8.57 1.55 1.26
C ASP A 15 7.33 1.75 0.38
N SER A 16 6.61 0.67 0.02
CA SER A 16 5.40 0.75 -0.81
C SER A 16 4.28 1.56 -0.15
N VAL A 17 3.66 2.46 -0.94
CA VAL A 17 2.58 3.37 -0.54
C VAL A 17 1.44 3.29 -1.56
N LEU A 18 0.20 3.23 -1.09
CA LEU A 18 -1.00 3.06 -1.93
C LEU A 18 -1.69 4.38 -2.28
N THR A 19 -1.30 5.50 -1.66
CA THR A 19 -2.02 6.78 -1.74
C THR A 19 -2.31 7.25 -3.18
N THR A 20 -1.37 7.07 -4.10
CA THR A 20 -1.50 7.54 -5.50
C THR A 20 -2.30 6.57 -6.38
N VAL A 21 -2.23 5.28 -6.09
CA VAL A 21 -2.87 4.22 -6.91
C VAL A 21 -4.29 3.89 -6.45
N ARG A 22 -4.60 4.12 -5.17
CA ARG A 22 -5.91 3.86 -4.55
C ARG A 22 -7.07 4.54 -5.30
N PRO A 23 -7.00 5.81 -5.73
CA PRO A 23 -8.12 6.48 -6.39
C PRO A 23 -8.48 5.94 -7.79
N VAL A 24 -7.51 5.31 -8.47
CA VAL A 24 -7.63 4.88 -9.88
C VAL A 24 -7.73 3.36 -10.05
N SER A 25 -7.57 2.61 -8.95
CA SER A 25 -7.56 1.14 -8.97
C SER A 25 -8.89 0.55 -8.52
N ILE A 26 -9.11 -0.71 -8.89
CA ILE A 26 -10.15 -1.53 -8.27
C ILE A 26 -9.67 -1.87 -6.85
N LEU A 27 -10.34 -1.34 -5.82
CA LEU A 27 -9.89 -1.41 -4.42
C LEU A 27 -9.71 -2.84 -3.91
N GLY A 28 -10.67 -3.72 -4.17
CA GLY A 28 -10.61 -5.12 -3.74
C GLY A 28 -9.35 -5.84 -4.25
N ASP A 29 -9.08 -5.74 -5.55
CA ASP A 29 -7.89 -6.33 -6.17
C ASP A 29 -6.60 -5.69 -5.64
N LEU A 30 -6.60 -4.36 -5.47
CA LEU A 30 -5.44 -3.61 -4.99
C LEU A 30 -5.04 -4.06 -3.58
N TYR A 31 -5.99 -4.06 -2.65
CA TYR A 31 -5.72 -4.43 -1.26
C TYR A 31 -5.41 -5.93 -1.14
N HIS A 32 -6.05 -6.78 -1.94
CA HIS A 32 -5.72 -8.20 -1.98
C HIS A 32 -4.26 -8.43 -2.36
N GLN A 33 -3.82 -7.89 -3.51
CA GLN A 33 -2.44 -8.04 -3.99
C GLN A 33 -1.40 -7.37 -3.07
N PHE A 34 -1.78 -6.29 -2.42
CA PHE A 34 -0.92 -5.59 -1.45
C PHE A 34 -0.73 -6.43 -0.19
N ALA A 35 -1.82 -6.91 0.40
CA ALA A 35 -1.78 -7.70 1.63
C ALA A 35 -1.09 -9.05 1.40
N GLU A 36 -1.44 -9.77 0.32
CA GLU A 36 -0.86 -11.08 0.00
C GLU A 36 0.68 -11.01 -0.03
N TYR A 37 1.23 -10.08 -0.79
CA TYR A 37 2.69 -9.90 -0.88
C TYR A 37 3.34 -9.54 0.44
N ARG A 38 2.77 -8.60 1.20
CA ARG A 38 3.35 -8.19 2.49
C ARG A 38 3.31 -9.34 3.51
N PHE A 39 2.28 -10.18 3.46
CA PHE A 39 2.23 -11.40 4.26
C PHE A 39 3.23 -12.46 3.82
N GLU A 40 3.46 -12.66 2.52
CA GLU A 40 4.53 -13.53 2.03
C GLU A 40 5.92 -13.06 2.52
N MET A 41 6.17 -11.75 2.50
CA MET A 41 7.40 -11.17 3.06
C MET A 41 7.55 -11.47 4.55
N LEU A 42 6.51 -11.22 5.34
CA LEU A 42 6.51 -11.50 6.78
C LEU A 42 6.73 -12.98 7.06
N GLN A 43 6.10 -13.86 6.29
CA GLN A 43 6.31 -15.30 6.40
C GLN A 43 7.79 -15.67 6.17
N GLY A 44 8.43 -15.07 5.15
CA GLY A 44 9.86 -15.21 4.89
C GLY A 44 10.71 -14.75 6.09
N ARG A 45 10.46 -13.53 6.58
CA ARG A 45 11.18 -12.95 7.74
C ARG A 45 11.06 -13.82 8.99
N PHE A 46 9.84 -14.27 9.32
CA PHE A 46 9.62 -15.13 10.49
C PHE A 46 10.23 -16.52 10.32
N ARG A 47 10.26 -17.06 9.10
CA ARG A 47 10.95 -18.32 8.81
C ARG A 47 12.46 -18.19 9.04
N ASP A 48 13.06 -17.10 8.57
CA ASP A 48 14.50 -16.83 8.74
C ASP A 48 14.87 -16.58 10.21
N ALA A 49 14.06 -15.79 10.93
CA ALA A 49 14.25 -15.55 12.37
C ALA A 49 14.16 -16.85 13.18
N ASN A 50 13.17 -17.70 12.89
CA ASN A 50 13.03 -19.00 13.54
C ASN A 50 14.21 -19.93 13.24
N ARG A 51 14.70 -19.93 12.00
CA ARG A 51 15.88 -20.71 11.61
C ARG A 51 17.11 -20.25 12.41
N PHE A 52 17.35 -18.95 12.47
CA PHE A 52 18.45 -18.37 13.23
C PHE A 52 18.40 -18.74 14.72
N MET A 53 17.22 -18.63 15.35
CA MET A 53 17.03 -19.03 16.75
C MET A 53 17.31 -20.53 16.98
N ARG A 54 16.87 -21.40 16.06
CA ARG A 54 17.15 -22.85 16.13
C ARG A 54 18.64 -23.14 16.01
N ASP A 55 19.33 -22.45 15.11
CA ASP A 55 20.76 -22.63 14.89
C ASP A 55 21.58 -22.12 16.10
N GLN A 56 21.21 -20.99 16.70
CA GLN A 56 21.81 -20.52 17.96
C GLN A 56 21.63 -21.53 19.10
N LYS A 57 20.42 -22.09 19.25
CA LYS A 57 20.12 -23.11 20.27
C LYS A 57 20.96 -24.36 20.07
N ARG A 58 21.09 -24.84 18.82
CA ARG A 58 21.94 -25.99 18.46
C ARG A 58 23.41 -25.74 18.78
N ALA A 59 23.89 -24.52 18.52
CA ALA A 59 25.25 -24.09 18.83
C ALA A 59 25.48 -23.77 20.32
N ARG A 60 24.49 -23.98 21.20
CA ARG A 60 24.51 -23.63 22.64
C ARG A 60 24.93 -22.17 22.91
N ARG A 61 24.62 -21.25 21.98
CA ARG A 61 24.86 -19.82 22.16
C ARG A 61 23.83 -19.24 23.11
N GLN A 62 24.21 -18.18 23.83
CA GLN A 62 23.25 -17.45 24.66
C GLN A 62 22.19 -16.78 23.79
N PHE A 63 20.97 -16.72 24.31
CA PHE A 63 19.83 -16.16 23.61
C PHE A 63 19.90 -14.63 23.63
N ASP A 64 20.01 -14.03 22.44
CA ASP A 64 20.07 -12.57 22.30
C ASP A 64 18.67 -11.95 22.33
N THR A 65 18.27 -11.51 23.51
CA THR A 65 16.98 -10.83 23.72
C THR A 65 16.91 -9.43 23.09
N ALA A 66 18.05 -8.74 22.94
CA ALA A 66 18.09 -7.39 22.38
C ALA A 66 17.85 -7.43 20.87
N SER A 67 18.55 -8.31 20.16
CA SER A 67 18.34 -8.52 18.72
C SER A 67 16.93 -8.99 18.42
N LEU A 68 16.36 -9.90 19.24
CA LEU A 68 14.97 -10.33 19.06
C LEU A 68 13.99 -9.17 19.25
N LYS A 69 14.16 -8.34 20.29
CA LYS A 69 13.30 -7.17 20.51
C LYS A 69 13.37 -6.19 19.35
N MET A 70 14.54 -5.98 18.77
CA MET A 70 14.72 -5.11 17.61
C MET A 70 13.96 -5.66 16.40
N PHE A 71 14.13 -6.95 16.09
CA PHE A 71 13.38 -7.62 15.03
C PHE A 71 11.86 -7.52 15.20
N ILE A 72 11.36 -7.72 16.43
CA ILE A 72 9.92 -7.61 16.73
C ILE A 72 9.42 -6.20 16.47
N ARG A 73 10.17 -5.17 16.92
CA ARG A 73 9.80 -3.76 16.69
C ARG A 73 9.72 -3.44 15.20
N GLU A 74 10.69 -3.89 14.41
CA GLU A 74 10.67 -3.71 12.96
C GLU A 74 9.42 -4.34 12.30
N GLN A 75 8.96 -5.51 12.80
CA GLN A 75 7.76 -6.14 12.27
C GLN A 75 6.47 -5.42 12.72
N ILE A 76 6.46 -4.85 13.93
CA ILE A 76 5.36 -4.00 14.40
C ILE A 76 5.26 -2.76 13.52
N ASP A 77 6.36 -2.02 13.34
CA ASP A 77 6.38 -0.81 12.51
C ASP A 77 5.93 -1.10 11.07
N PHE A 78 6.33 -2.26 10.53
CA PHE A 78 5.90 -2.71 9.21
C PHE A 78 4.39 -2.99 9.12
N LEU A 79 3.81 -3.62 10.15
CA LEU A 79 2.38 -3.88 10.23
C LEU A 79 1.58 -2.59 10.47
N GLU A 80 2.08 -1.68 11.30
CA GLU A 80 1.47 -0.36 11.51
C GLU A 80 1.46 0.48 10.23
N HIS A 81 2.53 0.42 9.43
CA HIS A 81 2.54 1.05 8.11
C HIS A 81 1.49 0.42 7.19
N MET A 82 1.41 -0.91 7.17
CA MET A 82 0.42 -1.63 6.36
C MET A 82 -1.02 -1.26 6.76
N ASP A 83 -1.31 -1.16 8.05
CA ASP A 83 -2.61 -0.77 8.59
C ASP A 83 -3.02 0.64 8.13
N LYS A 84 -2.10 1.60 8.16
CA LYS A 84 -2.34 2.97 7.66
C LYS A 84 -2.64 3.03 6.16
N GLU A 85 -2.08 2.10 5.38
CA GLU A 85 -2.26 2.05 3.92
C GLU A 85 -3.57 1.39 3.50
N ILE A 86 -4.13 0.50 4.32
CA ILE A 86 -5.41 -0.16 4.05
C ILE A 86 -6.53 0.67 4.67
N VAL A 87 -7.41 1.21 3.83
CA VAL A 87 -8.55 2.02 4.28
C VAL A 87 -9.84 1.32 3.86
N GLU A 88 -10.82 1.27 4.77
CA GLU A 88 -12.17 0.78 4.48
C GLU A 88 -12.74 1.44 3.22
N ASP A 89 -13.37 0.64 2.37
CA ASP A 89 -13.85 1.09 1.05
C ASP A 89 -14.74 2.34 1.13
N ASP A 90 -15.61 2.42 2.15
CA ASP A 90 -16.53 3.54 2.36
C ASP A 90 -15.83 4.86 2.76
N LYS A 91 -14.59 4.76 3.25
CA LYS A 91 -13.76 5.90 3.68
C LYS A 91 -12.78 6.34 2.59
N VAL A 92 -12.75 5.65 1.44
CA VAL A 92 -11.87 6.03 0.33
C VAL A 92 -12.42 7.26 -0.39
N GLN A 93 -11.72 8.38 -0.22
CA GLN A 93 -11.96 9.57 -1.03
C GLN A 93 -11.51 9.29 -2.47
N LYS A 94 -12.48 9.18 -3.39
CA LYS A 94 -12.18 9.13 -4.83
C LYS A 94 -11.53 10.46 -5.22
N GLY A 95 -10.36 10.37 -5.84
CA GLY A 95 -9.64 11.54 -6.34
C GLY A 95 -10.53 12.28 -7.35
N ALA A 96 -10.70 13.59 -7.15
CA ALA A 96 -11.33 14.45 -8.14
C ALA A 96 -10.28 14.76 -9.22
N PHE A 97 -10.42 14.14 -10.39
CA PHE A 97 -9.62 14.49 -11.56
C PHE A 97 -10.26 15.69 -12.26
N ASP A 98 -9.51 16.78 -12.42
CA ASP A 98 -9.94 17.90 -13.24
C ASP A 98 -9.70 17.57 -14.72
N ASP A 99 -10.73 17.03 -15.39
CA ASP A 99 -10.71 16.70 -16.81
C ASP A 99 -10.83 17.95 -17.72
N SER A 100 -10.77 19.17 -17.17
CA SER A 100 -10.86 20.42 -17.95
C SER A 100 -9.82 20.49 -19.08
N HIS A 101 -8.64 19.90 -18.86
CA HIS A 101 -7.55 19.86 -19.82
C HIS A 101 -7.68 18.74 -20.88
N LEU A 102 -8.54 17.74 -20.66
CA LEU A 102 -8.81 16.66 -21.63
C LEU A 102 -9.87 17.06 -22.67
N ARG A 103 -10.53 18.20 -22.49
CA ARG A 103 -11.52 18.73 -23.44
C ARG A 103 -10.85 19.68 -24.43
N SER A 104 -10.95 19.37 -25.73
CA SER A 104 -10.61 20.31 -26.79
C SER A 104 -11.38 21.63 -26.62
N GLU A 105 -10.79 22.76 -26.98
CA GLU A 105 -11.41 24.10 -26.88
C GLU A 105 -12.81 24.15 -27.54
N GLU A 106 -13.00 23.39 -28.62
CA GLU A 106 -14.28 23.25 -29.32
C GLU A 106 -15.38 22.56 -28.48
N LEU A 107 -15.02 21.55 -27.68
CA LEU A 107 -15.94 20.87 -26.76
C LEU A 107 -16.28 21.73 -25.54
N LYS A 108 -15.34 22.57 -25.06
CA LYS A 108 -15.59 23.54 -23.98
C LYS A 108 -16.64 24.56 -24.40
N GLN A 109 -16.56 25.08 -25.63
CA GLN A 109 -17.52 26.06 -26.17
C GLN A 109 -18.93 25.47 -26.35
N GLN A 110 -19.04 24.20 -26.78
CA GLN A 110 -20.34 23.52 -26.89
C GLN A 110 -20.99 23.26 -25.52
N TRP A 111 -20.19 22.96 -24.49
CA TRP A 111 -20.68 22.81 -23.11
C TRP A 111 -21.24 24.11 -22.54
N HIS A 112 -20.53 25.24 -22.73
CA HIS A 112 -21.01 26.56 -22.29
C HIS A 112 -22.28 27.01 -23.02
N LYS A 113 -22.49 26.61 -24.28
CA LYS A 113 -23.74 26.88 -25.01
C LYS A 113 -24.92 26.02 -24.53
N LYS A 114 -24.68 24.88 -23.90
CA LYS A 114 -25.72 23.93 -23.47
C LYS A 114 -26.22 24.12 -22.04
N GLN A 115 -25.60 24.96 -21.21
CA GLN A 115 -26.16 25.32 -19.90
C GLN A 115 -27.18 26.46 -20.08
N PRO A 116 -28.50 26.20 -20.04
CA PRO A 116 -29.45 27.29 -19.86
C PRO A 116 -29.17 27.94 -18.51
N ARG A 117 -29.09 29.27 -18.48
CA ARG A 117 -29.07 30.07 -17.26
C ARG A 117 -30.18 29.55 -16.34
N ALA A 118 -29.83 28.88 -15.24
CA ALA A 118 -30.77 28.63 -14.17
C ALA A 118 -31.25 30.01 -13.70
N ALA A 119 -32.46 30.36 -14.11
CA ALA A 119 -33.08 31.62 -13.80
C ALA A 119 -33.30 31.68 -12.29
N THR A 120 -32.71 32.70 -11.67
CA THR A 120 -33.05 33.21 -10.35
C THR A 120 -34.55 33.46 -10.26
N GLN A 121 -35.23 32.79 -9.31
CA GLN A 121 -36.37 33.30 -8.54
C GLN A 121 -36.29 32.72 -7.13
#